data_AF-A0A8H5MKV2-F1
#
_entry.id   AF-A0A8H5MKV2-F1
#
_cell.length_a   1.000
_cell.length_b   1.000
_cell.length_c   1.000
_cell.angle_alpha   90.00
_cell.angle_beta   90.00
_cell.angle_gamma   90.00
#
_symmetry.space_group_name_H-M   'P 1'
#
loop_
_entity.id
_entity.type
_entity.pdbx_description
1 polymer ?
#
loop_
_entity_poly.entity_id
_entity_poly.type
_entity_poly.pdbx_seq_one_letter_code
_entity_poly.pdbx_strand_id
1 'polypeptide(L)'
;KEEEEKEEKKPYLWPEHNRPKVSKDGKFRYLYSSEGKQYAVATPQHLANETNRHEKAQQDNQQKLDIIQHELQKEMDAKLQQEHSRLKHENEMKFNASKPEKDEQIARL
;
A
#
# COMPACT_ATOMS: atom_id res chain seq x y z
N LYS A 1 37.35 41.30 -49.88
CA LYS A 1 36.92 40.00 -49.32
C LYS A 1 37.20 40.10 -47.82
N GLU A 2 36.25 40.64 -47.07
CA GLU A 2 36.33 40.65 -45.61
C GLU A 2 35.54 39.43 -45.14
N GLU A 3 36.23 38.55 -44.43
CA GLU A 3 35.68 37.34 -43.84
C GLU A 3 34.75 37.75 -42.70
N GLU A 4 33.47 37.43 -42.82
CA GLU A 4 32.52 37.44 -41.70
C GLU A 4 32.97 36.39 -40.68
N GLU A 5 33.67 36.84 -39.64
CA GLU A 5 33.83 36.08 -38.40
C GLU A 5 32.44 35.80 -37.82
N LYS A 6 31.97 34.56 -37.99
CA LYS A 6 30.84 34.02 -37.24
C LYS A 6 31.23 34.00 -35.76
N GLU A 7 30.76 34.97 -35.00
CA GLU A 7 30.76 34.90 -33.54
C GLU A 7 30.04 33.61 -33.11
N GLU A 8 30.81 32.59 -32.71
CA GLU A 8 30.29 31.45 -31.98
C GLU A 8 29.67 31.96 -30.67
N LYS A 9 28.34 32.04 -30.62
CA LYS A 9 27.61 32.29 -29.38
C LYS A 9 27.93 31.18 -28.38
N LYS A 10 28.88 31.45 -27.48
CA LYS A 10 29.13 30.59 -26.32
C LYS A 10 27.79 30.38 -25.58
N PRO A 11 27.42 29.14 -25.22
CA PRO A 11 26.24 28.92 -24.41
C PRO A 11 26.39 29.75 -23.13
N TYR A 12 25.34 30.47 -22.75
CA TYR A 12 25.33 31.37 -21.60
C TYR A 12 25.53 30.56 -20.31
N LEU A 13 26.78 30.26 -19.99
CA LEU A 13 27.20 29.66 -18.74
C LEU A 13 27.15 30.79 -17.71
N TRP A 14 26.09 30.79 -16.90
CA TRP A 14 26.06 31.61 -15.69
C TRP A 14 27.41 31.45 -14.95
N PRO A 15 28.06 32.57 -14.53
CA PRO A 15 29.22 32.50 -13.67
C PRO A 15 28.92 31.57 -12.50
N GLU A 16 29.84 30.67 -12.14
CA GLU A 16 29.60 29.64 -11.11
C GLU A 16 29.03 30.21 -9.80
N HIS A 17 29.45 31.42 -9.46
CA HIS A 17 29.03 32.18 -8.29
C HIS A 17 27.53 32.54 -8.26
N ASN A 18 26.88 32.64 -9.42
CA ASN A 18 25.46 33.00 -9.54
C ASN A 18 24.55 31.78 -9.68
N ARG A 19 25.09 30.56 -9.75
CA ARG A 19 24.29 29.36 -9.96
C ARG A 19 23.50 29.01 -8.68
N PRO A 20 22.21 28.65 -8.79
CA PRO A 20 21.43 28.19 -7.65
C PRO A 20 22.09 26.97 -7.01
N LYS A 21 22.32 27.01 -5.69
CA LYS A 21 22.91 25.89 -4.94
C LYS A 21 21.85 24.95 -4.37
N VAL A 22 20.62 25.42 -4.23
CA VAL A 22 19.49 24.69 -3.65
C VAL A 22 18.23 25.02 -4.45
N SER A 23 17.29 24.07 -4.54
CA SER A 23 15.95 24.30 -5.07
C SER A 23 15.17 25.28 -4.20
N LYS A 24 14.18 25.97 -4.79
CA LYS A 24 13.34 26.97 -4.09
C LYS A 24 12.65 26.41 -2.85
N ASP A 25 12.33 25.12 -2.88
CA ASP A 25 11.65 24.37 -1.82
C ASP A 25 12.63 23.62 -0.89
N GLY A 26 13.95 23.81 -1.04
CA GLY A 26 14.96 23.18 -0.18
C GLY A 26 15.13 21.67 -0.37
N LYS A 27 14.40 21.07 -1.30
CA LYS A 27 14.39 19.61 -1.53
C LYS A 27 15.64 19.09 -2.21
N PHE A 28 16.25 19.88 -3.09
CA PHE A 28 17.40 19.46 -3.88
C PHE A 28 18.55 20.43 -3.71
N ARG A 29 19.76 19.90 -3.60
CA ARG A 29 21.01 20.64 -3.78
C ARG A 29 21.50 20.41 -5.20
N TYR A 30 21.91 21.49 -5.85
CA TYR A 30 22.49 21.42 -7.17
C TYR A 30 24.01 21.31 -7.08
N LEU A 31 24.55 20.27 -7.71
CA LEU A 31 25.98 20.07 -7.88
C LEU A 31 26.34 20.35 -9.34
N TYR A 32 27.50 20.94 -9.57
CA TYR A 32 27.98 21.27 -10.90
C TYR A 32 29.29 20.55 -11.15
N SER A 33 29.42 19.84 -12.26
CA SER A 33 30.70 19.22 -12.65
C SER A 33 31.64 20.25 -13.26
N SER A 34 32.93 19.89 -13.29
CA SER A 34 33.96 20.61 -14.06
C SER A 34 33.60 20.73 -15.55
N GLU A 35 32.87 19.75 -16.10
CA GLU A 35 32.33 19.79 -17.47
C GLU A 35 31.11 20.72 -17.66
N GLY A 36 30.66 21.42 -16.60
CA GLY A 36 29.50 22.31 -16.65
C GLY A 36 28.13 21.64 -16.56
N LYS A 37 28.05 20.33 -16.28
CA LYS A 37 26.78 19.62 -16.08
C LYS A 37 26.21 19.92 -14.69
N GLN A 38 24.89 20.04 -14.61
CA GLN A 38 24.17 20.23 -13.34
C GLN A 38 23.49 18.93 -12.91
N TYR A 39 23.64 18.57 -11.64
CA TYR A 39 23.00 17.42 -11.00
C TYR A 39 22.16 17.89 -9.84
N ALA A 40 20.96 17.33 -9.69
CA ALA A 40 20.10 17.56 -8.53
C ALA A 40 20.24 16.38 -7.57
N VAL A 41 20.61 16.66 -6.31
CA VAL A 41 20.73 15.66 -5.25
C VAL A 41 19.74 16.00 -4.16
N ALA A 42 18.91 15.04 -3.75
CA ALA A 42 17.95 15.25 -2.67
C ALA A 42 18.67 15.63 -1.36
N THR A 43 18.12 16.59 -0.63
CA THR A 43 18.67 16.97 0.67
C THR A 43 18.41 15.88 1.70
N PRO A 44 19.31 15.70 2.69
CA PRO A 44 19.08 14.74 3.77
C PRO A 44 17.74 14.95 4.49
N GLN A 45 17.34 16.21 4.72
CA GLN A 45 16.04 16.55 5.29
C GLN A 45 14.88 16.11 4.40
N HIS A 46 14.97 16.30 3.07
CA HIS A 46 13.92 15.85 2.16
C HIS A 46 13.79 14.34 2.15
N LEU A 47 14.92 13.61 2.10
CA LEU A 47 14.93 12.15 2.18
C LEU A 47 14.32 11.65 3.49
N ALA A 48 14.69 12.23 4.63
CA ALA A 48 14.10 11.87 5.93
C ALA A 48 12.58 12.09 5.95
N ASN A 49 12.09 13.20 5.39
CA ASN A 49 10.67 13.48 5.31
C ASN A 49 9.92 12.47 4.42
N GLU A 50 10.49 12.10 3.28
CA GLU A 50 9.91 11.07 2.41
C GLU A 50 9.90 9.70 3.10
N THR A 51 10.99 9.32 3.79
CA THR A 51 11.04 8.09 4.59
C THR A 51 9.94 8.06 5.64
N ASN A 52 9.77 9.14 6.42
CA ASN A 52 8.72 9.24 7.44
C ASN A 52 7.31 9.12 6.84
N ARG A 53 7.07 9.71 5.65
CA ARG A 53 5.79 9.57 4.94
C ARG A 53 5.54 8.14 4.50
N HIS A 54 6.56 7.47 3.98
CA HIS A 54 6.48 6.07 3.58
C HIS A 54 6.22 5.15 4.77
N GLU A 55 6.91 5.34 5.89
CA GLU A 55 6.68 4.58 7.12
C GLU A 55 5.24 4.76 7.63
N LYS A 56 4.75 6.01 7.68
CA LYS A 56 3.36 6.26 8.07
C LYS A 56 2.36 5.58 7.13
N ALA A 57 2.57 5.67 5.82
CA ALA A 57 1.71 5.01 4.85
C ALA A 57 1.72 3.48 4.98
N GLN A 58 2.88 2.89 5.31
CA GLN A 58 2.99 1.46 5.61
C GLN A 58 2.23 1.08 6.88
N GLN A 59 2.35 1.87 7.95
CA GLN A 59 1.60 1.67 9.19
C GLN A 59 0.08 1.73 8.95
N ASP A 60 -0.40 2.76 8.25
CA ASP A 60 -1.82 2.92 7.93
C ASP A 60 -2.34 1.73 7.08
N ASN A 61 -1.54 1.24 6.14
CA ASN A 61 -1.88 0.07 5.33
C ASN A 61 -1.90 -1.21 6.17
N GLN A 62 -0.93 -1.39 7.07
CA GLN A 62 -0.90 -2.56 7.96
C GLN A 62 -2.13 -2.58 8.87
N GLN A 63 -2.48 -1.44 9.47
CA GLN A 63 -3.69 -1.34 10.30
C GLN A 63 -4.96 -1.69 9.53
N LYS A 64 -5.09 -1.24 8.28
CA LYS A 64 -6.22 -1.62 7.42
C LYS A 64 -6.27 -3.11 7.14
N LEU A 65 -5.11 -3.73 6.87
CA LEU A 65 -5.04 -5.18 6.65
C LEU A 65 -5.44 -5.96 7.90
N ASP A 66 -4.98 -5.52 9.08
CA ASP A 66 -5.34 -6.16 10.35
C ASP A 66 -6.86 -6.09 10.61
N ILE A 67 -7.47 -4.93 10.33
CA ILE A 67 -8.93 -4.76 10.44
C ILE A 67 -9.66 -5.72 9.48
N ILE A 68 -9.25 -5.76 8.21
CA ILE A 68 -9.88 -6.62 7.20
C ILE A 68 -9.74 -8.09 7.59
N GLN A 69 -8.56 -8.52 8.04
CA GLN A 69 -8.33 -9.89 8.48
C GLN A 69 -9.21 -10.25 9.68
N HIS A 70 -9.29 -9.35 10.66
CA HIS A 70 -10.14 -9.56 11.83
C HIS A 70 -11.63 -9.64 11.48
N GLU A 71 -12.13 -8.74 10.63
CA GLU A 71 -13.53 -8.77 10.17
C GLU A 71 -13.85 -10.03 9.37
N LEU A 72 -12.95 -10.44 8.47
CA LEU A 72 -13.11 -11.67 7.70
C LEU A 72 -13.13 -12.90 8.60
N GLN A 73 -12.23 -12.99 9.57
CA GLN A 73 -12.20 -14.10 10.53
C GLN A 73 -13.51 -14.17 11.32
N LYS A 74 -13.99 -13.02 11.81
CA LYS A 74 -15.26 -12.93 12.55
C LYS A 74 -16.45 -13.37 11.69
N GLU A 75 -16.51 -12.97 10.42
CA GLU A 75 -17.60 -13.36 9.52
C GLU A 75 -17.57 -14.87 9.22
N MET A 76 -16.38 -15.42 8.99
CA MET A 76 -16.19 -16.86 8.78
C MET A 76 -16.64 -17.67 9.99
N ASP A 77 -16.22 -17.27 11.19
CA ASP A 77 -16.60 -17.95 12.43
C ASP A 77 -18.11 -17.87 12.68
N ALA A 78 -18.73 -16.71 12.43
CA ALA A 78 -20.17 -16.54 12.55
C ALA A 78 -20.94 -17.44 11.56
N LYS A 79 -20.49 -17.51 10.30
CA LYS A 79 -21.10 -18.39 9.28
C LYS A 79 -20.94 -19.86 9.63
N LEU A 80 -19.76 -20.26 10.09
CA LEU A 80 -19.50 -21.63 10.53
C LEU A 80 -20.42 -22.01 11.69
N GLN A 81 -20.54 -21.15 12.70
CA GLN A 81 -21.43 -21.40 13.84
C GLN A 81 -22.91 -21.48 13.44
N GLN A 82 -23.34 -20.62 12.50
CA GLN A 82 -24.69 -20.64 11.96
C GLN A 82 -24.98 -21.96 11.22
N GLU A 83 -24.11 -22.38 10.30
CA GLU A 83 -24.27 -23.64 9.57
C GLU A 83 -24.25 -24.85 10.51
N HIS A 84 -23.37 -24.84 11.51
CA HIS A 84 -23.31 -25.92 12.50
C HIS A 84 -24.61 -26.04 13.29
N SER A 85 -25.21 -24.90 13.66
CA SER A 85 -26.49 -24.85 14.35
C SER A 85 -27.65 -25.29 13.45
N ARG A 86 -27.63 -24.88 12.17
CA ARG A 86 -28.61 -25.28 11.16
C ARG A 86 -28.62 -26.79 10.97
N LEU A 87 -27.44 -27.39 10.76
CA LEU A 87 -27.28 -28.83 10.57
C LEU A 87 -27.67 -29.62 11.82
N LYS A 88 -27.32 -29.14 13.01
CA LYS A 88 -27.73 -29.77 14.27
C LYS A 88 -29.25 -29.81 14.40
N HIS A 89 -29.91 -28.67 14.17
CA HIS A 89 -31.36 -28.59 14.21
C HIS A 89 -32.03 -29.48 13.16
N GLU A 90 -31.53 -29.49 11.92
CA GLU A 90 -32.05 -30.35 10.85
C GLU A 90 -31.95 -31.84 11.21
N ASN A 91 -30.81 -32.26 11.78
CA ASN A 91 -30.62 -33.64 12.23
C ASN A 91 -31.54 -34.00 13.40
N GLU A 92 -31.74 -33.10 14.37
CA GLU A 92 -32.69 -33.30 15.47
C GLU A 92 -34.12 -33.47 14.96
N MET A 93 -34.55 -32.64 14.00
CA MET A 93 -35.88 -32.73 13.39
C MET A 93 -36.06 -34.03 12.61
N LYS A 94 -35.06 -34.44 11.81
CA LYS A 94 -35.07 -35.74 11.11
C LYS A 94 -35.13 -36.92 12.09
N PHE A 95 -34.35 -36.88 13.16
CA PHE A 95 -34.36 -37.92 14.18
C PHE A 95 -35.74 -38.01 14.86
N ASN A 96 -36.31 -36.88 15.29
CA ASN A 96 -37.62 -36.85 15.92
C ASN A 96 -38.74 -37.29 14.99
N ALA A 97 -38.69 -36.94 13.70
CA ALA A 97 -39.65 -37.41 12.70
C ALA A 97 -39.59 -38.93 12.48
N SER A 98 -38.42 -39.54 12.64
CA SER A 98 -38.23 -41.00 12.50
C SER A 98 -38.61 -41.81 13.76
N LYS A 99 -38.85 -41.16 14.90
CA LYS A 99 -39.18 -41.84 16.16
C LYS A 99 -40.50 -42.63 16.10
N PRO A 100 -41.62 -42.06 15.63
CA PRO A 100 -42.89 -42.78 15.59
C PRO A 100 -42.81 -44.06 14.75
N GLU A 101 -42.10 -44.01 13.63
CA GLU A 101 -41.92 -45.16 12.73
C GLU A 101 -41.06 -46.26 13.37
N LYS A 102 -40.02 -45.88 14.12
CA LYS A 102 -39.19 -46.85 14.90
C LYS A 102 -39.95 -47.43 16.08
N ASP A 103 -40.69 -46.60 16.81
CA ASP A 103 -41.49 -47.03 17.97
C ASP A 103 -42.59 -48.01 17.52
N GLU A 104 -43.22 -47.78 16.35
CA GLU A 104 -44.16 -48.72 15.74
C GLU A 104 -43.51 -50.05 15.32
N GLN A 105 -42.29 -50.03 14.78
CA GLN A 105 -41.57 -51.27 14.45
C GLN A 105 -41.22 -52.08 15.70
N ILE A 106 -40.80 -51.42 16.77
CA ILE A 106 -40.50 -52.09 18.06
C ILE A 106 -41.76 -52.67 18.69
N ALA A 107 -42.90 -51.97 18.63
CA ALA A 107 -44.16 -52.46 19.16
C ALA A 107 -44.73 -53.67 18.40
N ARG A 108 -44.23 -53.97 17.19
CA ARG A 108 -44.64 -55.11 16.36
C ARG A 108 -43.73 -56.33 16.50
N LEU A 109 -42.64 -56.24 17.27
CA LEU A 109 -41.72 -57.34 17.62
C LEU A 109 -42.13 -57.97 18.97
#